data_AF-A0A9J6FYN8-F1
#
_entry.id   AF-A0A9J6FYN8-F1
#
_cell.length_a   1.000
_cell.length_b   1.000
_cell.length_c   1.000
_cell.angle_alpha   90.00
_cell.angle_beta   90.00
_cell.angle_gamma   90.00
#
_symmetry.space_group_name_H-M   'P 1'
#
loop_
_entity.id
_entity.type
_entity.pdbx_description
1 polymer ?
#
loop_
_entity_poly.entity_id
_entity_poly.type
_entity_poly.pdbx_seq_one_letter_code
_entity_poly.pdbx_strand_id
1 'polypeptide(L)'
;MLLSTVINRIIQKYSEGNKLADAQIGFRPDRRTSHHIFTINQAIEMKHKDKSRIFLAFPDMKKAYDTVSHARQWEVTGSQYQHWNKARVPIIPNAF
;
A
#
# COMPACT_ATOMS: atom_id res chain seq x y z
N MET A 1 9.09 -13.64 -16.79
CA MET A 1 7.72 -13.06 -16.83
C MET A 1 6.72 -13.82 -15.95
N LEU A 2 6.70 -15.16 -15.94
CA LEU A 2 5.77 -15.93 -15.08
C LEU A 2 6.04 -15.71 -13.57
N LEU A 3 7.30 -15.77 -13.16
CA LEU A 3 7.70 -15.62 -11.75
C LEU A 3 7.33 -14.24 -11.19
N SER A 4 7.63 -13.16 -11.92
CA SER A 4 7.29 -11.80 -11.52
C SER A 4 5.78 -11.60 -11.31
N THR A 5 4.95 -12.20 -12.18
CA THR A 5 3.49 -12.14 -12.05
C THR A 5 3.01 -12.89 -10.81
N VAL A 6 3.57 -14.08 -10.54
CA VAL A 6 3.23 -14.86 -9.35
C VAL A 6 3.63 -14.11 -8.08
N ILE A 7 4.85 -13.55 -8.03
CA ILE A 7 5.35 -12.76 -6.90
C ILE A 7 4.46 -11.53 -6.69
N ASN A 8 4.18 -10.76 -7.74
CA ASN A 8 3.33 -9.56 -7.64
C ASN A 8 1.95 -9.91 -7.08
N ARG A 9 1.33 -11.00 -7.55
CA ARG A 9 0.02 -11.45 -7.05
C ARG A 9 0.06 -11.80 -5.56
N ILE A 10 1.13 -12.46 -5.09
CA ILE A 10 1.29 -12.82 -3.68
C ILE A 10 1.47 -11.57 -2.83
N ILE A 11 2.37 -10.67 -3.23
CA ILE A 11 2.64 -9.41 -2.52
C ILE A 11 1.35 -8.58 -2.45
N GLN A 12 0.67 -8.40 -3.59
CA GLN A 12 -0.56 -7.64 -3.67
C GLN A 12 -1.65 -8.19 -2.74
N LYS A 13 -1.92 -9.50 -2.77
CA LYS A 13 -2.90 -10.13 -1.89
C LYS A 13 -2.60 -9.88 -0.41
N TYR A 14 -1.33 -9.90 -0.03
CA TYR A 14 -0.92 -9.65 1.34
C TYR A 14 -1.02 -8.16 1.72
N SER A 15 -0.56 -7.26 0.85
CA SER A 15 -0.56 -5.81 1.07
C SER A 15 -1.97 -5.26 1.25
N GLU A 16 -2.92 -5.73 0.44
CA GLU A 16 -4.35 -5.36 0.51
C GLU A 16 -4.99 -5.69 1.87
N GLY A 17 -4.58 -6.79 2.52
CA GLY A 17 -5.20 -7.24 3.77
C GLY A 17 -4.66 -6.60 5.05
N ASN A 18 -3.48 -5.95 5.02
CA ASN A 18 -2.77 -5.63 6.26
C ASN A 18 -2.00 -4.30 6.29
N LYS A 19 -1.64 -3.72 5.13
CA LYS A 19 -0.60 -2.66 5.11
C LYS A 19 -0.97 -1.41 4.32
N LEU A 20 -1.87 -1.51 3.35
CA LEU A 20 -2.24 -0.36 2.53
C LEU A 20 -3.35 0.44 3.21
N ALA A 21 -3.11 1.73 3.43
CA ALA A 21 -4.14 2.64 3.86
C ALA A 21 -5.23 2.76 2.78
N ASP A 22 -6.47 3.05 3.17
CA ASP A 22 -7.55 3.26 2.20
C ASP A 22 -7.34 4.47 1.30
N ALA A 23 -6.56 5.46 1.74
CA ALA A 23 -6.16 6.58 0.90
C ALA A 23 -5.12 6.19 -0.17
N GLN A 24 -4.45 5.04 -0.06
CA GLN A 24 -3.53 4.57 -1.11
C GLN A 24 -4.35 4.06 -2.30
N ILE A 25 -4.26 4.74 -3.45
CA ILE A 25 -4.93 4.33 -4.69
C ILE A 25 -3.96 3.92 -5.80
N GLY A 26 -2.71 4.38 -5.73
CA GLY A 26 -1.69 4.06 -6.72
C GLY A 26 -1.30 2.59 -6.68
N PHE A 27 -1.07 2.00 -7.85
CA PHE A 27 -0.66 0.59 -8.02
C PHE A 27 -1.63 -0.44 -7.43
N ARG A 28 -2.89 -0.07 -7.22
CA ARG A 28 -3.96 -0.96 -6.76
C ARG A 28 -5.00 -1.15 -7.86
N PRO A 29 -5.49 -2.38 -8.08
CA PRO A 29 -6.55 -2.64 -9.04
C PRO A 29 -7.82 -1.94 -8.59
N ASP A 30 -8.67 -1.59 -9.55
CA ASP A 30 -10.00 -1.03 -9.32
C ASP A 30 -10.06 0.28 -8.51
N ARG A 31 -8.91 0.92 -8.27
CA ARG A 31 -8.81 2.25 -7.65
C ARG A 31 -8.30 3.25 -8.68
N ARG A 32 -9.05 4.35 -8.84
CA ARG A 32 -8.78 5.39 -9.84
C ARG A 32 -8.56 6.75 -9.19
N THR A 33 -7.75 7.59 -9.83
CA THR A 33 -7.49 8.97 -9.40
C THR A 33 -8.75 9.84 -9.37
N SER A 34 -9.77 9.49 -10.15
CA SER A 34 -11.09 10.14 -10.13
C SER A 34 -11.75 10.11 -8.75
N HIS A 35 -11.51 9.06 -7.94
CA HIS A 35 -12.06 8.97 -6.58
C HIS A 35 -11.47 10.07 -5.69
N HIS A 36 -10.16 10.30 -5.79
CA HIS A 36 -9.51 11.37 -5.02
C HIS A 36 -9.93 12.76 -5.48
N ILE A 37 -10.07 12.98 -6.80
CA ILE A 37 -10.56 14.26 -7.35
C ILE A 37 -11.96 14.55 -6.79
N PHE A 38 -12.84 13.55 -6.81
CA PHE A 38 -14.18 13.68 -6.23
C PHE A 38 -14.12 14.01 -4.73
N THR A 39 -13.35 13.27 -3.94
CA THR A 39 -13.21 13.53 -2.50
C THR A 39 -12.68 14.92 -2.19
N ILE A 40 -11.67 15.39 -2.93
CA ILE A 40 -11.12 16.74 -2.76
C ILE A 40 -12.17 17.80 -3.11
N ASN A 41 -12.89 17.64 -4.22
CA ASN A 41 -13.95 18.58 -4.61
C ASN A 41 -15.05 18.66 -3.54
N GLN A 42 -15.50 17.52 -3.02
CA GLN A 42 -16.49 17.49 -1.94
C GLN A 42 -15.98 18.17 -0.66
N ALA A 43 -14.72 17.93 -0.28
CA ALA A 43 -14.12 18.60 0.87
C ALA A 43 -14.07 20.13 0.69
N ILE A 44 -13.73 20.61 -0.52
CA ILE A 44 -13.74 22.03 -0.86
C ILE A 44 -15.15 22.61 -0.78
N GLU A 45 -16.15 21.94 -1.37
CA GLU A 45 -17.55 22.38 -1.34
C GLU A 45 -18.10 22.49 0.08
N MET A 46 -17.81 21.50 0.94
CA MET A 46 -18.21 21.52 2.35
C MET A 46 -17.60 22.71 3.09
N LYS A 47 -16.30 22.94 2.93
CA LYS A 47 -15.61 24.05 3.61
C LYS A 47 -16.04 25.41 3.10
N HIS A 48 -16.37 25.51 1.82
CA HIS A 48 -16.96 26.70 1.22
C HIS A 48 -18.33 27.01 1.83
N LYS A 49 -19.21 26.01 2.01
CA LYS A 49 -20.52 26.17 2.69
C LYS A 49 -20.36 26.63 4.13
N ASP A 50 -19.39 26.08 4.85
CA ASP A 50 -19.09 26.43 6.25
C ASP A 50 -18.33 27.77 6.39
N LYS A 51 -18.04 28.48 5.29
CA LYS A 51 -17.21 29.70 5.25
C LYS A 51 -15.88 29.54 5.98
N SER A 52 -15.30 28.34 5.90
CA SER A 52 -14.05 27.98 6.57
C SER A 52 -12.94 27.70 5.57
N ARG A 53 -11.68 27.77 6.03
CA ARG A 53 -10.51 27.59 5.17
C ARG A 53 -10.12 26.11 5.11
N ILE A 54 -9.67 25.69 3.93
CA ILE A 54 -9.00 24.41 3.69
C ILE A 54 -7.62 24.70 3.10
N PHE A 55 -6.63 23.91 3.51
CA PHE A 55 -5.28 23.96 2.97
C PHE A 55 -4.93 22.59 2.41
N LEU A 56 -4.28 22.56 1.25
CA LEU A 56 -3.89 21.33 0.56
C LEU A 56 -2.39 21.38 0.28
N ALA A 57 -1.69 20.30 0.63
CA ALA A 57 -0.27 20.11 0.33
C ALA A 57 -0.11 18.97 -0.67
N PHE A 58 0.80 19.14 -1.62
CA PHE A 58 1.14 18.15 -2.64
C PHE A 58 2.59 17.70 -2.45
N PRO A 59 2.88 16.87 -1.44
CA PRO A 59 4.24 16.34 -1.25
C PRO A 59 4.58 15.37 -2.37
N ASP A 60 5.79 15.49 -2.93
CA ASP A 60 6.34 14.57 -3.92
C ASP A 60 7.72 14.07 -3.46
N MET A 61 8.03 12.81 -3.80
CA MET A 61 9.28 12.16 -3.39
C MET A 61 10.32 12.21 -4.51
N LYS A 62 11.44 12.90 -4.26
CA LYS A 62 12.58 12.93 -5.19
C LYS A 62 13.19 11.53 -5.36
N LYS A 63 13.20 11.01 -6.60
CA LYS A 63 13.76 9.69 -6.94
C LYS A 63 13.19 8.56 -6.06
N ALA A 64 11.86 8.46 -6.00
CA ALA A 64 11.14 7.57 -5.10
C ALA A 64 11.54 6.08 -5.20
N TYR A 65 11.95 5.60 -6.38
CA TYR A 65 12.39 4.22 -6.55
C TYR A 65 13.89 4.02 -6.27
N ASP A 66 14.73 4.98 -6.66
CA ASP A 66 16.19 4.84 -6.51
C ASP A 66 16.67 5.06 -5.07
N THR A 67 15.88 5.74 -4.24
CA THR A 67 16.26 6.15 -2.89
C THR A 67 15.76 5.19 -1.80
N VAL A 68 15.12 4.08 -2.18
CA VAL A 68 14.65 3.08 -1.22
C VAL A 68 15.83 2.32 -0.63
N SER A 69 15.99 2.38 0.70
CA SER A 69 17.01 1.58 1.39
C SER A 69 16.70 0.08 1.28
N HIS A 70 17.57 -0.68 0.63
CA HIS A 70 17.44 -2.13 0.49
C HIS A 70 17.41 -2.85 1.84
N ALA A 71 18.21 -2.40 2.81
CA ALA A 71 18.22 -2.98 4.16
C ALA A 71 16.84 -2.82 4.83
N ARG A 72 16.27 -1.61 4.76
CA ARG A 72 14.94 -1.34 5.34
C ARG A 72 13.84 -2.07 4.58
N GLN A 73 13.95 -2.15 3.25
CA GLN A 73 13.02 -2.92 2.43
C GLN A 73 13.01 -4.39 2.86
N TRP A 74 14.19 -4.99 3.03
CA TRP A 74 14.33 -6.38 3.44
C TRP A 74 13.88 -6.65 4.87
N GLU A 75 14.13 -5.73 5.81
CA GLU A 75 13.59 -5.82 7.17
C GLU A 75 12.07 -5.82 7.15
N VAL A 76 11.48 -4.90 6.40
CA VAL A 76 10.04 -4.75 6.26
C VAL A 76 9.45 -6.01 5.61
N THR A 77 9.99 -6.53 4.52
CA THR A 77 9.47 -7.75 3.85
C THR A 77 9.84 -9.05 4.58
N GLY A 78 10.99 -9.10 5.25
CA GLY A 78 11.48 -10.27 5.98
C GLY A 78 10.76 -10.51 7.30
N SER A 79 10.49 -9.44 8.07
CA SER A 79 9.59 -9.51 9.23
C SER A 79 8.18 -9.96 8.83
N GLN A 80 7.72 -9.55 7.65
CA GLN A 80 6.43 -9.99 7.08
C GLN A 80 6.42 -11.48 6.72
N TYR A 81 7.50 -12.02 6.15
CA TYR A 81 7.61 -13.45 5.87
C TYR A 81 7.51 -14.30 7.14
N GLN A 82 8.19 -13.90 8.22
CA GLN A 82 8.14 -14.62 9.50
C GLN A 82 6.73 -14.61 10.12
N HIS A 83 5.99 -13.50 10.01
CA HIS A 83 4.60 -13.43 10.45
C HIS A 83 3.69 -14.37 9.64
N TRP A 84 3.85 -14.38 8.31
CA TRP A 84 3.05 -15.25 7.43
C TRP A 84 3.28 -16.75 7.70
N ASN A 85 4.51 -17.13 8.04
CA ASN A 85 4.82 -18.51 8.43
C ASN A 85 4.27 -18.90 9.81
N LYS A 86 4.13 -17.96 10.74
CA LYS A 86 3.50 -18.22 12.06
C LYS A 86 1.97 -18.32 11.98
N ALA A 87 1.34 -17.63 11.03
CA ALA A 87 -0.11 -17.66 10.80
C ALA A 87 -0.59 -18.93 10.05
N ARG A 88 0.34 -19.71 9.47
CA ARG A 88 0.07 -21.07 9.00
C ARG A 88 0.34 -22.04 10.15
N VAL A 89 -0.67 -22.82 10.54
CA VAL A 89 -0.52 -24.04 11.37
C VAL A 89 0.68 -24.85 10.81
N PRO A 90 1.57 -25.39 11.65
CA PRO A 90 2.77 -26.08 11.18
C PRO A 90 2.37 -27.22 10.24
N ILE A 91 2.70 -27.07 8.96
CA ILE A 91 2.61 -28.16 8.02
C ILE A 91 3.82 -29.06 8.31
N ILE A 92 3.56 -30.05 9.17
CA ILE A 92 4.35 -31.25 9.47
C ILE A 92 5.59 -31.01 10.37
N PRO A 93 5.56 -31.44 11.64
CA PRO A 93 6.78 -31.79 12.36
C PRO A 93 7.33 -33.10 11.77
N ASN A 94 8.60 -33.09 11.37
CA ASN A 94 9.39 -34.23 10.90
C ASN A 94 9.01 -34.83 9.53
N ALA A 95 9.81 -34.51 8.52
CA ALA A 95 10.16 -35.46 7.46
C ALA A 95 11.59 -35.15 6.97
N PHE A 96 12.51 -36.00 7.45
CA PHE A 96 13.97 -36.09 7.24
C PHE A 96 14.86 -35.10 7.96
#